data_AF-A0A0R2V8S7-F1
#
_entry.id   AF-A0A0R2V8S7-F1
#
_cell.length_a   1.000
_cell.length_b   1.000
_cell.length_c   1.000
_cell.angle_alpha   90.00
_cell.angle_beta   90.00
_cell.angle_gamma   90.00
#
_symmetry.space_group_name_H-M   'P 1'
#
loop_
_entity.id
_entity.type
_entity.pdbx_description
1 polymer ?
#
loop_
_entity_poly.entity_id
_entity_poly.type
_entity_poly.pdbx_seq_one_letter_code
_entity_poly.pdbx_strand_id
1 'polypeptide(L)'
;MHPDLLLLIGISFSLGYTPGPNNTVASYSGFNFGIKKTIPLILGVWLGYTVLVVLINFVLISTFVKYPIIQEVIKILGTFFLFYLAYKISFSSRSTDNKKENPVKFFDTFIFQFLNPKGIMAAVTLISKFVKEEDYIMSSLSVIAVCSLTALTSITAWAFLGKFLRNFATNINFIKRFNYAMSLLLILCIIGFYI
;
A
#
# COMPACT_ATOMS: atom_id res chain seq x y z
N MET A 1 -20.67 21.59 -8.46
CA MET A 1 -20.34 20.59 -7.44
C MET A 1 -19.58 19.34 -7.93
N HIS A 2 -19.38 19.06 -9.22
CA HIS A 2 -18.97 17.69 -9.61
C HIS A 2 -17.66 17.42 -10.41
N PRO A 3 -17.02 18.33 -11.17
CA PRO A 3 -15.83 17.94 -11.94
C PRO A 3 -14.64 17.59 -11.04
N ASP A 4 -14.45 18.32 -9.93
CA ASP A 4 -13.33 18.10 -9.01
C ASP A 4 -13.44 16.77 -8.25
N LEU A 5 -14.66 16.33 -7.90
CA LEU A 5 -14.86 15.07 -7.19
C LEU A 5 -14.61 13.86 -8.10
N LEU A 6 -15.07 13.91 -9.36
CA LEU A 6 -14.83 12.83 -10.32
C LEU A 6 -13.34 12.72 -10.67
N LEU A 7 -12.65 13.86 -10.79
CA LEU A 7 -11.19 13.90 -10.97
C LEU A 7 -10.46 13.37 -9.73
N LEU A 8 -10.88 13.75 -8.52
CA LEU A 8 -10.34 13.23 -7.26
C LEU A 8 -10.47 11.71 -7.19
N ILE A 9 -11.66 11.18 -7.48
CA ILE A 9 -11.91 9.73 -7.52
C ILE A 9 -11.02 9.07 -8.58
N GLY A 10 -11.01 9.58 -9.81
CA GLY A 10 -10.22 8.99 -10.90
C GLY A 10 -8.73 8.95 -10.62
N ILE A 11 -8.16 10.05 -10.12
CA ILE A 11 -6.74 10.14 -9.76
C ILE A 11 -6.44 9.24 -8.56
N SER A 12 -7.28 9.28 -7.52
CA SER A 12 -7.13 8.41 -6.35
C SER A 12 -7.13 6.93 -6.75
N PHE A 13 -8.08 6.51 -7.59
CA PHE A 13 -8.16 5.13 -8.09
C PHE A 13 -6.90 4.74 -8.87
N SER A 14 -6.43 5.60 -9.77
CA SER A 14 -5.19 5.36 -10.53
C SER A 14 -3.99 5.14 -9.59
N LEU A 15 -3.82 6.01 -8.60
CA LEU A 15 -2.72 5.92 -7.63
C LEU A 15 -2.84 4.71 -6.70
N GLY A 16 -4.07 4.38 -6.28
CA GLY A 16 -4.34 3.30 -5.32
C GLY A 16 -4.28 1.90 -5.94
N TYR A 17 -4.92 1.69 -7.10
CA TYR A 17 -5.07 0.37 -7.73
C TYR A 17 -3.86 -0.07 -8.55
N THR A 18 -2.98 0.85 -8.95
CA THR A 18 -1.72 0.47 -9.58
C THR A 18 -0.90 -0.45 -8.68
N PRO A 19 -0.16 -1.42 -9.26
CA PRO A 19 0.72 -2.28 -8.49
C PRO A 19 1.69 -1.45 -7.64
N GLY A 20 1.92 -1.89 -6.41
CA GLY A 20 2.70 -1.16 -5.43
C GLY A 20 2.90 -2.04 -4.19
N PRO A 21 3.80 -1.66 -3.26
CA PRO A 21 4.26 -2.60 -2.26
C PRO A 21 3.16 -3.19 -1.38
N ASN A 22 2.22 -2.38 -0.89
CA ASN A 22 1.06 -2.85 -0.13
C ASN A 22 0.23 -3.87 -0.92
N ASN A 23 -0.06 -3.56 -2.19
CA ASN A 23 -0.88 -4.37 -3.07
C ASN A 23 -0.22 -5.73 -3.36
N THR A 24 1.10 -5.74 -3.57
CA THR A 24 1.90 -6.95 -3.74
C THR A 24 1.85 -7.86 -2.52
N VAL A 25 2.04 -7.29 -1.33
CA VAL A 25 2.01 -8.05 -0.07
C VAL A 25 0.60 -8.57 0.21
N ALA A 26 -0.45 -7.79 -0.11
CA ALA A 26 -1.84 -8.23 0.02
C ALA A 26 -2.16 -9.40 -0.93
N SER A 27 -1.77 -9.32 -2.20
CA SER A 27 -1.88 -10.43 -3.16
C SER A 27 -1.14 -11.67 -2.69
N TYR A 28 0.11 -11.51 -2.26
CA TYR A 28 0.89 -12.60 -1.68
C TYR A 28 0.18 -13.24 -0.48
N SER A 29 -0.34 -12.42 0.44
CA SER A 29 -1.04 -12.90 1.63
C SER A 29 -2.36 -13.61 1.30
N GLY A 30 -3.16 -13.05 0.39
CA GLY A 30 -4.39 -13.66 -0.10
C GLY A 30 -4.16 -15.01 -0.78
N PHE A 31 -3.07 -15.11 -1.55
CA PHE A 31 -2.66 -16.33 -2.25
C PHE A 31 -2.17 -17.43 -1.29
N ASN A 32 -1.32 -17.09 -0.31
CA ASN A 32 -0.67 -18.09 0.55
C ASN A 32 -1.45 -18.42 1.83
N PHE A 33 -2.16 -17.45 2.40
CA PHE A 33 -2.82 -17.59 3.71
C PHE A 33 -4.35 -17.45 3.65
N GLY A 34 -4.90 -16.97 2.53
CA GLY A 34 -6.32 -16.74 2.34
C GLY A 34 -6.83 -15.44 2.96
N ILE A 35 -8.08 -15.07 2.65
CA ILE A 35 -8.65 -13.76 3.00
C ILE A 35 -8.77 -13.57 4.51
N LYS A 36 -9.28 -14.56 5.26
CA LYS A 36 -9.46 -14.44 6.72
C LYS A 36 -8.17 -14.07 7.46
N LYS A 37 -7.03 -14.65 7.05
CA LYS A 37 -5.71 -14.35 7.61
C LYS A 37 -5.09 -13.05 7.07
N THR A 38 -5.64 -12.50 6.00
CA THR A 38 -5.20 -11.24 5.36
C THR A 38 -5.96 -10.02 5.89
N ILE A 39 -7.07 -10.20 6.62
CA ILE A 39 -7.85 -9.08 7.21
C ILE A 39 -6.98 -8.14 8.07
N PRO A 40 -6.10 -8.62 8.98
CA PRO A 40 -5.26 -7.71 9.76
C PRO A 40 -4.35 -6.84 8.89
N LEU A 41 -3.82 -7.39 7.80
CA LEU A 41 -3.02 -6.66 6.82
C LEU A 41 -3.87 -5.56 6.15
N ILE A 42 -5.05 -5.92 5.65
CA ILE A 42 -6.00 -4.99 5.00
C ILE A 42 -6.32 -3.82 5.92
N LEU A 43 -6.69 -4.11 7.17
CA LEU A 43 -6.99 -3.08 8.17
C LEU A 43 -5.78 -2.20 8.47
N GLY A 44 -4.58 -2.78 8.57
CA GLY A 44 -3.36 -2.02 8.84
C GLY A 44 -3.03 -1.05 7.70
N VAL A 45 -3.14 -1.50 6.45
CA VAL A 45 -2.96 -0.62 5.27
C VAL A 45 -4.03 0.46 5.22
N TRP A 46 -5.31 0.09 5.36
CA TRP A 46 -6.42 1.03 5.24
C TRP A 46 -6.38 2.11 6.33
N LEU A 47 -6.30 1.70 7.61
CA LEU A 47 -6.27 2.63 8.73
C LEU A 47 -4.96 3.42 8.77
N GLY A 48 -3.82 2.78 8.50
CA GLY A 48 -2.53 3.45 8.44
C GLY A 48 -2.49 4.53 7.36
N TYR A 49 -3.03 4.24 6.16
CA TYR A 49 -3.07 5.20 5.07
C TYR A 49 -4.06 6.32 5.35
N THR A 50 -5.21 6.01 5.95
CA THR A 50 -6.18 7.02 6.37
C THR A 50 -5.56 7.99 7.39
N VAL A 51 -4.87 7.47 8.41
CA VAL A 51 -4.16 8.29 9.39
C VAL A 51 -3.05 9.11 8.74
N LEU A 52 -2.29 8.54 7.81
CA LEU A 52 -1.27 9.26 7.05
C LEU A 52 -1.87 10.46 6.28
N VAL A 53 -2.98 10.25 5.55
CA VAL A 53 -3.66 11.31 4.79
C VAL A 53 -4.17 12.40 5.73
N VAL A 54 -4.75 12.04 6.87
CA VAL A 54 -5.19 13.00 7.90
C VAL A 54 -4.00 13.83 8.41
N LEU A 55 -2.88 13.18 8.73
CA LEU A 55 -1.68 13.88 9.23
C LEU A 55 -1.09 14.81 8.18
N ILE A 56 -0.99 14.40 6.91
CA ILE A 56 -0.50 15.26 5.83
C ILE A 56 -1.48 16.40 5.52
N ASN A 57 -2.79 16.18 5.71
CA ASN A 57 -3.79 17.23 5.52
C ASN A 57 -3.64 18.34 6.57
N PHE A 58 -3.46 17.96 7.85
CA PHE A 58 -3.24 18.92 8.94
C PHE A 58 -1.84 19.55 8.94
N VAL A 59 -0.81 18.76 8.65
CA VAL A 59 0.56 19.26 8.49
C VAL A 59 0.69 19.80 7.08
N LEU A 60 0.30 21.07 6.91
CA LEU A 60 0.42 21.80 5.65
C LEU A 60 1.69 21.40 4.88
N ILE A 61 1.49 21.00 3.62
CA ILE A 61 2.46 20.61 2.59
C ILE A 61 3.74 21.45 2.60
N SER A 62 3.66 22.70 3.08
CA SER A 62 4.78 23.61 3.27
C SER A 62 5.94 23.01 4.07
N THR A 63 5.72 22.05 4.98
CA THR A 63 6.82 21.38 5.72
C THR A 63 7.48 20.30 4.87
N PHE A 64 6.70 19.44 4.20
CA PHE A 64 7.25 18.36 3.37
C PHE A 64 7.99 18.87 2.13
N VAL A 65 7.54 19.98 1.55
CA VAL A 65 8.21 20.64 0.41
C VAL A 65 9.47 21.38 0.85
N LYS A 66 9.49 21.95 2.06
CA LYS A 66 10.67 22.67 2.58
C LYS A 66 11.80 21.77 3.06
N TYR A 67 11.53 20.52 3.46
CA TYR A 67 12.52 19.63 4.05
C TYR A 67 12.72 18.35 3.22
N PRO A 68 13.43 18.41 2.08
CA PRO A 68 13.69 17.25 1.22
C PRO A 68 14.43 16.11 1.95
N ILE A 69 15.21 16.42 2.99
CA ILE A 69 15.88 15.41 3.84
C ILE A 69 14.88 14.43 4.46
N ILE A 70 13.69 14.88 4.86
CA ILE A 70 12.66 14.00 5.45
C ILE A 70 12.21 12.97 4.39
N GLN A 71 12.03 13.41 3.15
CA GLN A 71 11.64 12.53 2.04
C GLN A 71 12.73 11.49 1.76
N GLU A 72 14.00 11.88 1.83
CA GLU A 72 15.13 10.98 1.62
C GLU A 72 15.24 9.93 2.72
N VAL A 73 15.11 10.32 3.99
CA VAL A 73 15.11 9.38 5.14
C VAL A 73 13.97 8.37 5.01
N ILE A 74 12.76 8.83 4.70
CA ILE A 74 11.59 7.96 4.49
C ILE A 74 11.85 6.98 3.34
N LYS A 75 12.39 7.47 2.22
CA LYS A 75 12.72 6.64 1.05
C LYS A 75 13.73 5.54 1.40
N ILE A 76 14.76 5.87 2.17
CA ILE A 76 15.80 4.92 2.60
C ILE A 76 15.20 3.86 3.55
N LEU A 77 14.46 4.29 4.59
CA LEU A 77 13.84 3.36 5.55
C LEU A 77 12.82 2.44 4.87
N GLY A 78 11.99 2.99 3.98
CA GLY A 78 11.05 2.23 3.17
C GLY A 78 11.75 1.17 2.31
N THR A 79 12.88 1.53 1.70
CA THR A 79 13.70 0.61 0.90
C THR A 79 14.19 -0.58 1.70
N PHE A 80 14.79 -0.36 2.88
CA PHE A 80 15.25 -1.45 3.74
C PHE A 80 14.09 -2.36 4.18
N PHE A 81 12.96 -1.78 4.56
CA PHE A 81 11.79 -2.55 4.94
C PHE A 81 11.23 -3.40 3.78
N LEU A 82 11.22 -2.86 2.55
CA LEU A 82 10.78 -3.60 1.38
C LEU A 82 11.74 -4.71 0.96
N PHE A 83 13.05 -4.51 1.08
CA PHE A 83 14.01 -5.60 0.89
C PHE A 83 13.78 -6.72 1.91
N TYR A 84 13.55 -6.38 3.18
CA TYR A 84 13.18 -7.35 4.20
C TYR A 84 11.92 -8.14 3.84
N LEU A 85 10.86 -7.47 3.37
CA LEU A 85 9.64 -8.13 2.91
C LEU A 85 9.85 -8.98 1.64
N ALA A 86 10.61 -8.48 0.67
CA ALA A 86 10.91 -9.19 -0.57
C ALA A 86 11.67 -10.50 -0.30
N TYR A 87 12.64 -10.46 0.61
CA TYR A 87 13.34 -11.65 1.11
C TYR A 87 12.37 -12.62 1.78
N LYS A 88 11.54 -12.14 2.71
CA LYS A 88 10.55 -12.98 3.42
C LYS A 88 9.55 -13.64 2.49
N ILE A 89 9.13 -12.97 1.41
CA ILE A 89 8.23 -13.50 0.38
C ILE A 89 8.94 -14.51 -0.55
N SER A 90 10.18 -14.23 -0.96
CA SER A 90 10.95 -15.12 -1.85
C SER A 90 11.27 -16.47 -1.19
N PHE A 91 11.60 -16.45 0.09
CA PHE A 91 12.03 -17.63 0.84
C PHE A 91 10.95 -18.23 1.73
N SER A 92 9.69 -17.84 1.54
CA SER A 92 8.56 -18.51 2.18
C SER A 92 8.36 -19.90 1.57
N SER A 93 9.19 -20.87 1.96
CA SER A 93 8.93 -22.26 1.63
C SER A 93 7.80 -22.73 2.55
N ARG A 94 6.80 -23.42 1.99
CA ARG A 94 6.02 -24.35 2.82
C ARG A 94 7.02 -25.35 3.39
N SER A 95 7.52 -25.07 4.59
CA SER A 95 8.13 -26.10 5.41
C SER A 95 7.05 -27.16 5.57
N THR A 96 7.38 -28.39 5.20
CA THR A 96 6.57 -29.57 5.51
C THR A 96 6.39 -29.74 7.02
N ASP A 97 7.20 -29.03 7.81
CA ASP A 97 6.99 -28.81 9.23
C ASP A 97 6.01 -27.66 9.52
N ASN A 98 5.14 -27.91 10.51
CA ASN A 98 4.13 -27.05 11.12
C ASN A 98 4.60 -25.68 11.65
N LYS A 99 5.67 -25.07 11.13
CA LYS A 99 5.97 -23.66 11.38
C LYS A 99 4.89 -22.83 10.71
N LYS A 100 3.99 -22.30 11.53
CA LYS A 100 3.00 -21.29 11.16
C LYS A 100 3.77 -20.08 10.61
N GLU A 101 4.03 -20.06 9.30
CA GLU A 101 4.38 -18.82 8.62
C GLU A 101 3.25 -17.83 8.91
N ASN A 102 3.58 -16.81 9.70
CA ASN A 102 2.59 -15.83 10.11
C ASN A 102 2.44 -14.80 9.00
N PRO A 103 1.19 -14.49 8.59
CA PRO A 103 0.93 -13.39 7.67
C PRO A 103 1.49 -12.09 8.25
N VAL A 104 1.76 -11.12 7.38
CA VAL A 104 2.16 -9.77 7.80
C VAL A 104 1.09 -9.20 8.72
N LYS A 105 1.50 -8.67 9.87
CA LYS A 105 0.57 -8.26 10.93
C LYS A 105 0.05 -6.85 10.67
N PHE A 106 -1.05 -6.50 11.35
CA PHE A 106 -1.63 -5.17 11.34
C PHE A 106 -0.60 -4.07 11.60
N PHE A 107 0.19 -4.20 12.67
CA PHE A 107 1.17 -3.17 13.05
C PHE A 107 2.27 -2.98 12.00
N ASP A 108 2.74 -4.07 11.39
CA ASP A 108 3.76 -4.02 10.34
C ASP A 108 3.24 -3.19 9.16
N THR A 109 2.01 -3.45 8.71
CA THR A 109 1.44 -2.74 7.56
C THR A 109 0.94 -1.35 7.88
N PHE A 110 0.50 -1.10 9.12
CA PHE A 110 0.14 0.23 9.60
C PHE A 110 1.35 1.16 9.60
N ILE A 111 2.45 0.76 10.26
CA ILE A 111 3.68 1.55 10.34
C ILE A 111 4.29 1.74 8.95
N PHE A 112 4.22 0.71 8.10
CA PHE A 112 4.75 0.81 6.75
C PHE A 112 4.10 1.91 5.90
N GLN A 113 2.87 2.35 6.20
CA GLN A 113 2.26 3.46 5.46
C GLN A 113 3.08 4.75 5.57
N PHE A 114 3.73 4.97 6.71
CA PHE A 114 4.60 6.12 6.98
C PHE A 114 6.00 5.99 6.34
N LEU A 115 6.34 4.80 5.85
CA LEU A 115 7.61 4.50 5.19
C LEU A 115 7.42 4.22 3.69
N ASN A 116 6.19 4.31 3.19
CA ASN A 116 5.85 3.99 1.80
C ASN A 116 5.82 5.28 0.96
N PRO A 117 6.90 5.62 0.23
CA PRO A 117 6.94 6.87 -0.53
C PRO A 117 5.86 6.93 -1.61
N LYS A 118 5.40 5.79 -2.18
CA LYS A 118 4.25 5.78 -3.09
C LYS A 118 2.98 6.33 -2.41
N GLY A 119 2.68 5.84 -1.20
CA GLY A 119 1.52 6.28 -0.44
C GLY A 119 1.63 7.75 -0.03
N ILE A 120 2.80 8.15 0.46
CA ILE A 120 3.05 9.54 0.89
C ILE A 120 2.91 10.50 -0.29
N MET A 121 3.53 10.20 -1.43
CA MET A 121 3.43 11.04 -2.63
C MET A 121 2.00 11.11 -3.17
N ALA A 122 1.24 10.01 -3.10
CA ALA A 122 -0.17 10.00 -3.48
C ALA A 122 -1.01 10.92 -2.57
N ALA A 123 -0.83 10.81 -1.25
CA ALA A 123 -1.51 11.66 -0.28
C ALA A 123 -1.16 13.15 -0.48
N VAL A 124 0.13 13.48 -0.62
CA VAL A 124 0.59 14.86 -0.90
C VAL A 124 -0.03 15.39 -2.20
N THR A 125 -0.03 14.59 -3.27
CA THR A 125 -0.58 15.01 -4.58
C THR A 125 -2.08 15.31 -4.49
N LEU A 126 -2.85 14.43 -3.85
CA LEU A 126 -4.31 14.60 -3.74
C LEU A 126 -4.66 15.76 -2.82
N ILE A 127 -3.97 15.92 -1.68
CA ILE A 127 -4.20 17.02 -0.76
C ILE A 127 -3.83 18.36 -1.43
N SER A 128 -2.65 18.46 -2.05
CA SER A 128 -2.19 19.70 -2.70
C SER A 128 -3.10 20.14 -3.83
N LYS A 129 -3.74 19.20 -4.52
CA LYS A 129 -4.57 19.49 -5.69
C LYS A 129 -6.03 19.77 -5.34
N PHE A 130 -6.57 19.09 -4.32
CA PHE A 130 -8.02 19.06 -4.09
C PHE A 130 -8.47 19.68 -2.77
N VAL A 131 -7.57 19.94 -1.82
CA VAL A 131 -7.90 20.71 -0.60
C VAL A 131 -7.80 22.20 -0.90
N LYS A 132 -8.89 22.92 -0.66
CA LYS A 132 -9.02 24.35 -1.00
C LYS A 132 -9.11 25.17 0.27
N GLU A 133 -8.35 26.26 0.38
CA GLU A 133 -8.34 27.11 1.59
C GLU A 133 -9.73 27.70 1.90
N GLU A 134 -10.45 28.17 0.87
CA GLU A 134 -11.78 28.78 0.99
C GLU A 134 -12.86 27.80 1.49
N ASP A 135 -12.68 26.49 1.26
CA ASP A 135 -13.60 25.43 1.66
C ASP A 135 -12.83 24.28 2.32
N TYR A 136 -11.94 24.64 3.24
CA TYR A 136 -10.94 23.72 3.79
C TYR A 136 -11.56 22.47 4.41
N ILE A 137 -12.63 22.64 5.21
CA ILE A 137 -13.23 21.53 5.95
C ILE A 137 -13.88 20.54 4.98
N MET A 138 -14.75 21.00 4.07
CA MET A 138 -15.49 20.11 3.17
C MET A 138 -14.56 19.45 2.14
N SER A 139 -13.60 20.20 1.59
CA SER A 139 -12.61 19.66 0.66
C SER A 139 -11.68 18.65 1.33
N SER A 140 -11.23 18.90 2.55
CA SER A 140 -10.43 17.94 3.33
C SER A 140 -11.19 16.66 3.63
N LEU A 141 -12.44 16.76 4.10
CA LEU A 141 -13.29 15.60 4.36
C LEU A 141 -13.52 14.78 3.08
N SER A 142 -13.74 15.44 1.95
CA SER A 142 -13.92 14.78 0.64
C SER A 142 -12.66 14.02 0.22
N VAL A 143 -11.48 14.63 0.33
CA VAL A 143 -10.20 13.99 0.01
C VAL A 143 -9.92 12.81 0.93
N ILE A 144 -10.09 12.99 2.24
CA ILE A 144 -9.87 11.93 3.24
C ILE A 144 -10.82 10.75 2.98
N ALA A 145 -12.09 11.02 2.73
CA ALA A 145 -13.09 9.98 2.46
C ALA A 145 -12.75 9.19 1.18
N VAL A 146 -12.44 9.88 0.08
CA VAL A 146 -12.08 9.22 -1.18
C VAL A 146 -10.78 8.42 -1.06
N CYS A 147 -9.75 8.98 -0.42
CA CYS A 147 -8.48 8.29 -0.20
C CYS A 147 -8.66 7.05 0.67
N SER A 148 -9.40 7.17 1.77
CA SER A 148 -9.71 6.07 2.70
C SER A 148 -10.47 4.96 2.00
N LEU A 149 -11.54 5.30 1.27
CA LEU A 149 -12.34 4.33 0.53
C LEU A 149 -11.50 3.64 -0.55
N THR A 150 -10.72 4.41 -1.33
CA THR A 150 -9.84 3.86 -2.36
C THR A 150 -8.81 2.90 -1.77
N ALA A 151 -8.21 3.25 -0.63
CA ALA A 151 -7.24 2.38 0.04
C ALA A 151 -7.88 1.06 0.49
N LEU A 152 -9.06 1.12 1.10
CA LEU A 152 -9.80 -0.07 1.53
C LEU A 152 -10.19 -0.96 0.33
N THR A 153 -10.77 -0.38 -0.71
CA THR A 153 -11.25 -1.14 -1.86
C THR A 153 -10.10 -1.69 -2.68
N SER A 154 -9.02 -0.93 -2.86
CA SER A 154 -7.84 -1.36 -3.60
C SER A 154 -7.10 -2.50 -2.90
N ILE A 155 -6.77 -2.34 -1.61
CA ILE A 155 -6.02 -3.38 -0.89
C ILE A 155 -6.82 -4.68 -0.79
N THR A 156 -8.14 -4.56 -0.65
CA THR A 156 -9.07 -5.70 -0.64
C THR A 156 -9.12 -6.37 -2.01
N ALA A 157 -9.22 -5.61 -3.10
CA ALA A 157 -9.19 -6.14 -4.46
C ALA A 157 -7.90 -6.91 -4.75
N TRP A 158 -6.74 -6.37 -4.34
CA TRP A 158 -5.46 -7.05 -4.50
C TRP A 158 -5.34 -8.31 -3.62
N ALA A 159 -5.91 -8.33 -2.42
CA ALA A 159 -6.00 -9.54 -1.61
C ALA A 159 -6.87 -10.62 -2.27
N PHE A 160 -8.03 -10.23 -2.83
CA PHE A 160 -8.90 -11.14 -3.58
C PHE A 160 -8.26 -11.64 -4.86
N LEU A 161 -7.52 -10.81 -5.58
CA LEU A 161 -6.75 -11.22 -6.76
C LEU A 161 -5.78 -12.34 -6.40
N GLY A 162 -5.02 -12.18 -5.32
CA GLY A 162 -4.14 -13.23 -4.81
C GLY A 162 -4.89 -14.52 -4.47
N LYS A 163 -6.02 -14.41 -3.77
CA LYS A 163 -6.86 -15.56 -3.43
C LYS A 163 -7.43 -16.25 -4.68
N PHE A 164 -7.84 -15.49 -5.68
CA PHE A 164 -8.35 -16.00 -6.95
C PHE A 164 -7.26 -16.77 -7.72
N LEU A 165 -6.06 -16.19 -7.83
CA LEU A 165 -4.91 -16.82 -8.49
C LEU A 165 -4.50 -18.13 -7.81
N ARG A 166 -4.74 -18.28 -6.50
CA ARG A 166 -4.48 -19.52 -5.77
C ARG A 166 -5.29 -20.71 -6.30
N ASN A 167 -6.46 -20.50 -6.89
CA ASN A 167 -7.28 -21.57 -7.45
C ASN A 167 -6.62 -22.26 -8.66
N PHE A 168 -5.69 -21.56 -9.34
CA PHE A 168 -4.93 -22.09 -10.48
C PHE A 168 -3.60 -22.75 -10.07
N ALA A 169 -3.22 -22.65 -8.79
CA ALA A 169 -1.95 -23.16 -8.28
C ALA A 169 -2.01 -24.67 -8.01
N THR A 170 -1.97 -25.47 -9.09
CA THR A 170 -2.11 -26.94 -9.05
C THR A 170 -0.85 -27.68 -8.60
N ASN A 171 0.32 -27.03 -8.63
CA ASN A 171 1.58 -27.64 -8.21
C ASN A 171 2.49 -26.68 -7.41
N ILE A 172 3.50 -27.24 -6.75
CA ILE A 172 4.45 -26.47 -5.93
C ILE A 172 5.28 -25.46 -6.74
N ASN A 173 5.55 -25.76 -8.02
CA ASN A 173 6.31 -24.89 -8.90
C ASN A 173 5.54 -23.62 -9.24
N PHE A 174 4.22 -23.69 -9.42
CA PHE A 174 3.37 -22.51 -9.63
C PHE A 174 3.40 -21.59 -8.41
N ILE A 175 3.29 -22.15 -7.21
CA ILE A 175 3.36 -21.38 -5.95
C ILE A 175 4.71 -20.64 -5.85
N LYS A 176 5.82 -21.34 -6.15
CA LYS A 176 7.17 -20.73 -6.16
C LYS A 176 7.27 -19.60 -7.19
N ARG A 177 6.82 -19.83 -8.42
CA ARG A 177 6.82 -18.80 -9.48
C ARG A 177 6.00 -17.57 -9.10
N PHE A 178 4.83 -17.77 -8.49
CA PHE A 178 4.00 -16.67 -8.01
C PHE A 178 4.72 -15.86 -6.91
N ASN A 179 5.33 -16.54 -5.93
CA ASN A 179 6.09 -15.86 -4.87
C ASN A 179 7.29 -15.09 -5.44
N TYR A 180 8.02 -15.66 -6.39
CA TYR A 180 9.11 -14.94 -7.08
C TYR A 180 8.60 -13.73 -7.88
N ALA A 181 7.45 -13.84 -8.57
CA ALA A 181 6.86 -12.71 -9.27
C ALA A 181 6.46 -11.58 -8.30
N MET A 182 5.87 -11.91 -7.15
CA MET A 182 5.55 -10.92 -6.11
C MET A 182 6.82 -10.29 -5.52
N SER A 183 7.86 -11.07 -5.25
CA SER A 183 9.14 -10.55 -4.76
C SER A 183 9.81 -9.62 -5.78
N LEU A 184 9.83 -10.01 -7.06
CA LEU A 184 10.33 -9.17 -8.16
C LEU A 184 9.55 -7.86 -8.23
N LEU A 185 8.22 -7.90 -8.09
CA LEU A 185 7.39 -6.71 -8.11
C LEU A 185 7.73 -5.76 -6.94
N LEU A 186 8.05 -6.28 -5.75
CA LEU A 186 8.57 -5.46 -4.65
C LEU A 186 9.92 -4.82 -4.98
N ILE A 187 10.85 -5.57 -5.59
CA ILE A 187 12.15 -5.02 -6.01
C ILE A 187 11.96 -3.92 -7.06
N LEU A 188 11.08 -4.11 -8.04
CA LEU A 188 10.74 -3.08 -9.02
C LEU A 188 10.12 -1.84 -8.36
N CYS A 189 9.29 -2.02 -7.32
CA CYS A 189 8.78 -0.88 -6.56
C CYS A 189 9.88 -0.10 -5.85
N ILE A 190 10.89 -0.80 -5.29
CA ILE A 190 12.07 -0.15 -4.69
C ILE A 190 12.82 0.66 -5.74
N ILE A 191 13.11 0.07 -6.90
CA ILE A 191 13.81 0.77 -8.00
C ILE A 191 13.04 2.03 -8.43
N GLY A 192 11.72 1.93 -8.54
CA GLY A 192 10.85 3.07 -8.87
C GLY A 192 10.84 4.21 -7.84
N PHE A 193 11.43 4.04 -6.65
CA PHE A 193 11.62 5.17 -5.72
C PHE A 193 12.83 6.05 -6.06
N TYR A 194 13.74 5.58 -6.92
CA TYR A 194 15.01 6.24 -7.23
C TYR A 194 15.09 6.77 -8.67
N ILE A 195 14.04 6.56 -9.48
CA ILE A 195 13.89 7.05 -10.85
C ILE A 195 12.76 8.08 -10.85
#